data_AF-A0A963HTT5-F1
#
_entry.id   AF-A0A963HTT5-F1
#
_cell.length_a   1.000
_cell.length_b   1.000
_cell.length_c   1.000
_cell.angle_alpha   90.00
_cell.angle_beta   90.00
_cell.angle_gamma   90.00
#
_symmetry.space_group_name_H-M   'P 1'
#
loop_
_entity.id
_entity.type
_entity.pdbx_description
1 polymer ?
#
loop_
_entity_poly.entity_id
_entity_poly.type
_entity_poly.pdbx_seq_one_letter_code
_entity_poly.pdbx_strand_id
1 'polypeptide(L)'
;MANQDNSINVFGQSAGATAPASKLYKVYLHTQDDPAVQELVVSASNVQAAKQKALGHVKKSNPHKGARSHSDAVKVTKVLSARETGTNGCVAIHKIPLDVFTSAALAVNS
;
A
#
# COMPACT_ATOMS: atom_id res chain seq x y z
N MET A 1 23.97 -25.94 -24.37
CA MET A 1 24.47 -25.59 -23.02
C MET A 1 23.74 -24.34 -22.57
N ALA A 2 22.78 -24.49 -21.66
CA ALA A 2 22.06 -23.37 -21.03
C ALA A 2 22.02 -23.65 -19.53
N ASN A 3 22.81 -22.91 -18.76
CA ASN A 3 22.71 -22.93 -17.29
C ASN A 3 21.55 -22.01 -16.91
N GLN A 4 20.47 -22.59 -16.40
CA GLN A 4 19.45 -21.83 -15.67
C GLN A 4 19.89 -21.73 -14.22
N ASP A 5 20.32 -20.53 -13.83
CA ASP A 5 20.56 -20.18 -12.43
C ASP A 5 19.19 -20.02 -11.75
N ASN A 6 18.85 -20.98 -10.89
CA ASN A 6 17.55 -21.11 -10.24
C ASN A 6 17.64 -20.68 -8.77
N SER A 7 18.25 -19.53 -8.50
CA SER A 7 18.38 -18.96 -7.16
C SER A 7 17.13 -18.16 -6.79
N ILE A 8 16.09 -18.85 -6.35
CA ILE A 8 14.98 -18.23 -5.61
C ILE A 8 15.53 -17.85 -4.22
N ASN A 9 15.68 -16.55 -3.97
CA ASN A 9 16.12 -16.01 -2.69
C ASN A 9 15.29 -16.58 -1.54
N VAL A 10 15.91 -17.43 -0.72
CA VAL A 10 15.37 -17.95 0.52
C VAL A 10 15.42 -16.83 1.56
N PHE A 11 14.27 -16.24 1.89
CA PHE A 11 14.16 -15.27 2.97
C PHE A 11 14.36 -15.98 4.32
N GLY A 12 15.61 -16.05 4.78
CA GLY A 12 15.93 -16.47 6.14
C GLY A 12 15.35 -15.47 7.15
N GLN A 13 14.39 -15.90 7.95
CA GLN A 13 13.92 -15.14 9.11
C GLN A 13 14.94 -15.30 10.24
N SER A 14 15.68 -14.23 10.56
CA SER A 14 16.49 -14.19 11.77
C SER A 14 15.58 -13.95 12.99
N ALA A 15 15.60 -14.88 13.94
CA ALA A 15 14.87 -14.78 15.19
C ALA A 15 15.59 -13.81 16.13
N GLY A 16 15.13 -12.55 16.17
CA GLY A 16 15.54 -11.55 17.16
C GLY A 16 14.34 -10.71 17.54
N ALA A 17 14.05 -10.66 18.86
CA ALA A 17 12.99 -9.91 19.55
C ALA A 17 11.63 -9.87 18.83
N THR A 18 10.62 -10.57 19.36
CA THR A 18 9.27 -10.68 18.78
C THR A 18 8.60 -9.31 18.63
N ALA A 19 8.90 -8.62 17.52
CA ALA A 19 8.13 -7.49 17.05
C ALA A 19 6.67 -7.95 16.96
N PRO A 20 5.69 -7.08 17.27
CA PRO A 20 4.28 -7.43 17.13
C PRO A 20 4.08 -8.02 15.74
N ALA A 21 3.50 -9.23 15.69
CA ALA A 21 3.37 -10.02 14.47
C ALA A 21 2.82 -9.13 13.34
N SER A 22 3.67 -8.84 12.36
CA SER A 22 3.33 -7.92 11.29
C SER A 22 2.31 -8.58 10.38
N LYS A 23 1.15 -7.94 10.23
CA LYS A 23 0.08 -8.36 9.33
C LYS A 23 0.18 -7.60 8.02
N LEU A 24 -0.39 -8.15 6.96
CA LEU A 24 -0.54 -7.45 5.69
C LEU A 24 -1.82 -6.63 5.70
N TYR A 25 -1.77 -5.44 5.14
CA TYR A 25 -2.91 -4.55 4.97
C TYR A 25 -3.00 -4.08 3.53
N LYS A 26 -4.21 -4.08 2.97
CA LYS A 26 -4.54 -3.35 1.75
C LYS A 26 -4.96 -1.94 2.14
N VAL A 27 -4.32 -0.94 1.55
CA VAL A 27 -4.63 0.47 1.75
C VAL A 27 -4.91 1.11 0.40
N TYR A 28 -6.02 1.81 0.31
CA TYR A 28 -6.44 2.54 -0.90
C TYR A 28 -6.19 4.03 -0.70
N LEU A 29 -5.45 4.63 -1.63
CA LEU A 29 -5.08 6.04 -1.60
C LEU A 29 -5.65 6.75 -2.83
N HIS A 30 -6.02 8.01 -2.65
CA HIS A 30 -6.35 8.92 -3.75
C HIS A 30 -5.64 10.24 -3.53
N THR A 31 -4.93 10.70 -4.55
CA THR A 31 -4.25 12.01 -4.53
C THR A 31 -5.11 12.99 -5.31
N GLN A 32 -5.34 14.18 -4.76
CA GLN A 32 -6.12 15.21 -5.44
C GLN A 32 -5.61 15.44 -6.87
N ASP A 33 -6.56 15.51 -7.81
CA ASP A 33 -6.34 15.66 -9.26
C ASP A 33 -5.64 14.49 -9.97
N ASP A 34 -5.43 13.35 -9.29
CA ASP A 34 -5.01 12.10 -9.93
C ASP A 34 -6.26 11.25 -10.22
N PRO A 35 -6.57 10.92 -11.48
CA PRO A 35 -7.75 10.11 -11.81
C PRO A 35 -7.67 8.68 -11.26
N ALA A 36 -6.50 8.23 -10.81
CA ALA A 36 -6.30 6.87 -10.32
C ALA A 36 -6.43 6.76 -8.79
N VAL A 37 -7.18 5.75 -8.35
CA VAL A 37 -7.08 5.20 -6.99
C VAL A 37 -5.93 4.21 -6.96
N GLN A 38 -5.02 4.33 -5.99
CA GLN A 38 -3.88 3.46 -5.81
C GLN A 38 -4.14 2.43 -4.71
N GLU A 39 -3.97 1.14 -5.02
CA GLU A 39 -3.96 0.06 -4.03
C GLU A 39 -2.52 -0.24 -3.60
N LEU A 40 -2.23 -0.18 -2.30
CA LEU A 40 -0.95 -0.57 -1.71
C LEU A 40 -1.13 -1.71 -0.73
N VAL A 41 -0.25 -2.70 -0.80
CA VAL A 41 -0.13 -3.76 0.21
C VAL A 41 1.07 -3.45 1.09
N VAL A 42 0.86 -3.29 2.40
CA VAL A 42 1.90 -2.95 3.37
C VAL A 42 1.88 -3.89 4.56
N SER A 43 3.06 -4.21 5.10
CA SER A 43 3.20 -4.88 6.40
C SER A 43 3.17 -3.87 7.54
N ALA A 44 2.33 -4.11 8.55
CA ALA A 44 2.22 -3.26 9.73
C ALA A 44 1.72 -4.03 10.97
N SER A 45 1.92 -3.47 12.16
CA SER A 45 1.42 -4.04 13.41
C SER A 45 -0.08 -3.80 13.62
N ASN A 46 -0.64 -2.74 13.03
CA ASN A 46 -2.05 -2.40 13.09
C ASN A 46 -2.48 -1.55 11.88
N VAL A 47 -3.79 -1.33 11.73
CA VAL A 47 -4.35 -0.56 10.60
C VAL A 47 -3.86 0.88 10.55
N GLN A 48 -3.63 1.54 11.69
CA GLN A 48 -3.19 2.94 11.72
C GLN A 48 -1.75 3.08 11.24
N ALA A 49 -0.87 2.17 11.67
CA ALA A 49 0.50 2.07 11.18
C ALA A 49 0.53 1.74 9.67
N ALA A 50 -0.40 0.91 9.18
CA ALA A 50 -0.53 0.63 7.75
C ALA A 50 -0.86 1.89 6.94
N LYS A 51 -1.81 2.71 7.40
CA LYS A 51 -2.18 3.98 6.75
C LYS A 51 -0.98 4.94 6.67
N GLN A 52 -0.26 5.12 7.78
CA GLN A 52 0.93 5.98 7.82
C GLN A 52 2.03 5.47 6.87
N LYS A 53 2.28 4.16 6.87
CA LYS A 53 3.26 3.54 5.98
C LYS A 53 2.88 3.73 4.52
N ALA A 54 1.61 3.51 4.17
CA ALA A 54 1.10 3.72 2.81
C ALA A 54 1.25 5.18 2.34
N LEU A 55 0.95 6.17 3.20
CA LEU A 55 1.19 7.59 2.89
C LEU A 55 2.68 7.88 2.63
N GLY A 56 3.59 7.26 3.41
CA GLY A 56 5.02 7.36 3.17
C GLY A 56 5.49 6.82 1.79
N HIS A 57 4.67 5.98 1.14
CA HIS A 57 4.95 5.45 -0.20
C HIS A 57 4.42 6.32 -1.34
N VAL A 58 3.59 7.35 -1.06
CA VAL A 58 3.17 8.34 -2.07
C VAL A 58 4.40 8.90 -2.77
N LYS A 59 4.42 8.91 -4.11
CA LYS A 59 5.57 9.29 -4.96
C LYS A 59 6.88 8.50 -4.76
N LYS A 60 7.06 7.75 -3.68
CA LYS A 60 8.32 7.05 -3.39
C LYS A 60 8.68 6.03 -4.49
N SER A 61 7.67 5.35 -5.04
CA SER A 61 7.86 4.37 -6.12
C SER A 61 7.92 5.00 -7.51
N ASN A 62 7.52 6.28 -7.66
CA ASN A 62 7.64 7.01 -8.92
C ASN A 62 7.81 8.53 -8.65
N PRO A 63 9.02 8.98 -8.29
CA PRO A 63 9.26 10.35 -7.84
C PRO A 63 8.92 11.41 -8.88
N HIS A 64 9.09 11.06 -10.16
CA HIS A 64 8.86 11.94 -11.31
C HIS A 64 7.38 12.05 -11.72
N LYS A 65 6.47 11.27 -11.11
CA LYS A 65 5.03 11.34 -11.44
C LYS A 65 4.41 12.64 -10.93
N GLY A 66 4.02 13.52 -11.84
CA GLY A 66 3.35 14.80 -11.54
C GLY A 66 4.26 15.86 -10.92
N ALA A 67 3.86 17.12 -10.98
CA ALA A 67 4.72 18.28 -10.64
C ALA A 67 4.94 18.54 -9.13
N ARG A 68 4.12 17.97 -8.24
CA ARG A 68 4.19 18.23 -6.78
C ARG A 68 5.42 17.61 -6.14
N SER A 69 5.93 18.17 -5.04
CA SER A 69 6.93 17.50 -4.22
C SER A 69 6.32 16.28 -3.49
N HIS A 70 7.16 15.43 -2.87
CA HIS A 70 6.66 14.32 -2.03
C HIS A 70 5.80 14.82 -0.87
N SER A 71 6.30 15.80 -0.11
CA SER A 71 5.61 16.36 1.05
C SER A 71 4.29 17.01 0.67
N ASP A 72 4.23 17.72 -0.46
CA ASP A 72 2.99 18.33 -0.93
C ASP A 72 2.00 17.30 -1.46
N ALA A 73 2.47 16.25 -2.13
CA ALA A 73 1.62 15.15 -2.54
C ALA A 73 0.99 14.45 -1.33
N VAL A 74 1.76 14.15 -0.28
CA VAL A 74 1.24 13.52 0.94
C VAL A 74 0.13 14.35 1.59
N LYS A 75 0.23 15.69 1.60
CA LYS A 75 -0.82 16.58 2.17
C LYS A 75 -2.16 16.47 1.44
N VAL A 76 -2.13 16.24 0.13
CA VAL A 76 -3.33 16.15 -0.72
C VAL A 76 -3.72 14.71 -1.06
N THR A 77 -3.02 13.72 -0.48
CA THR A 77 -3.38 12.31 -0.57
C THR A 77 -4.28 11.93 0.60
N LYS A 78 -5.46 11.40 0.28
CA LYS A 78 -6.41 10.85 1.25
C LYS A 78 -6.32 9.33 1.27
N VAL A 79 -6.38 8.76 2.48
CA VAL A 79 -6.62 7.33 2.67
C VAL A 79 -8.12 7.08 2.55
N LEU A 80 -8.55 6.34 1.54
CA LEU A 80 -9.95 6.01 1.33
C LEU A 80 -10.39 4.84 2.22
N SER A 81 -9.56 3.80 2.29
CA SER A 81 -9.84 2.60 3.09
C SER A 81 -8.55 1.88 3.45
N ALA A 82 -8.58 1.14 4.56
CA ALA A 82 -7.52 0.23 4.95
C ALA A 82 -8.14 -0.99 5.61
N ARG A 83 -7.75 -2.20 5.18
CA ARG A 83 -8.15 -3.45 5.84
C ARG A 83 -6.99 -4.42 5.94
N GLU A 84 -7.01 -5.23 7.00
CA GLU A 84 -6.15 -6.41 7.07
C GLU A 84 -6.44 -7.30 5.86
N THR A 85 -5.38 -7.79 5.24
CA THR A 85 -5.46 -8.65 4.07
C THR A 85 -4.53 -9.82 4.22
N GLY A 86 -4.88 -10.88 3.52
CA GLY A 86 -4.03 -12.03 3.34
C GLY A 86 -4.03 -12.98 4.52
N THR A 87 -3.91 -14.25 4.17
CA THR A 87 -3.91 -15.39 5.09
C THR A 87 -2.90 -16.38 4.54
N ASN A 88 -2.03 -16.92 5.39
CA ASN A 88 -1.07 -17.98 5.03
C ASN A 88 -0.20 -17.65 3.80
N GLY A 89 0.29 -16.41 3.69
CA GLY A 89 1.20 -15.99 2.60
C GLY A 89 0.53 -15.60 1.28
N CYS A 90 -0.81 -15.58 1.20
CA CYS A 90 -1.53 -15.15 -0.01
C CYS A 90 -2.29 -13.84 0.23
N VAL A 91 -2.33 -12.92 -0.75
CA VAL A 91 -3.13 -11.69 -0.72
C VAL A 91 -4.35 -11.83 -1.64
N ALA A 92 -5.55 -11.70 -1.09
CA ALA A 92 -6.77 -11.70 -1.88
C ALA A 92 -6.92 -10.38 -2.66
N ILE A 93 -6.54 -10.38 -3.94
CA ILE A 93 -6.55 -9.17 -4.79
C ILE A 93 -7.92 -8.82 -5.40
N HIS A 94 -8.85 -9.77 -5.49
CA HIS A 94 -10.10 -9.64 -6.24
C HIS A 94 -11.28 -9.01 -5.47
N LYS A 95 -11.08 -8.47 -4.25
CA LYS A 95 -12.17 -7.87 -3.44
C LYS A 95 -11.84 -6.44 -3.03
N ILE A 96 -12.32 -5.47 -3.81
CA ILE A 96 -12.22 -4.03 -3.51
C ILE A 96 -13.42 -3.63 -2.64
N PRO A 97 -13.22 -2.97 -1.47
CA PRO A 97 -14.33 -2.53 -0.61
C PRO A 97 -15.22 -1.47 -1.28
N LEU A 98 -16.54 -1.54 -1.06
CA LEU A 98 -17.51 -0.57 -1.60
C LEU A 98 -17.19 0.87 -1.18
N ASP A 99 -16.76 1.06 0.07
CA ASP A 99 -16.40 2.37 0.63
C ASP A 99 -15.32 3.09 -0.18
N VAL A 100 -14.48 2.36 -0.92
CA VAL A 100 -13.48 2.97 -1.81
C VAL A 100 -14.17 3.72 -2.95
N PHE A 101 -15.20 3.12 -3.56
CA PHE A 101 -15.97 3.76 -4.64
C PHE A 101 -16.77 4.95 -4.12
N THR A 102 -17.45 4.80 -2.98
CA THR A 102 -18.21 5.89 -2.35
C THR A 102 -17.30 7.06 -1.99
N SER A 103 -16.15 6.78 -1.37
CA SER A 103 -15.19 7.82 -0.96
C SER A 103 -14.53 8.50 -2.15
N ALA A 104 -14.23 7.76 -3.22
CA ALA A 104 -13.71 8.33 -4.46
C ALA A 104 -14.74 9.24 -5.14
N ALA A 105 -16.01 8.81 -5.22
CA ALA A 105 -17.08 9.62 -5.78
C ALA A 105 -17.31 10.92 -5.00
N LEU A 106 -17.22 10.88 -3.66
CA LEU A 106 -17.30 12.08 -2.83
C LEU A 106 -16.09 13.00 -3.03
N ALA A 107 -14.89 12.44 -3.24
CA ALA A 107 -13.67 13.23 -3.43
C ALA A 107 -13.60 13.98 -4.77
N VAL A 108 -14.36 13.57 -5.78
CA VAL A 108 -14.47 14.27 -7.08
C VAL A 108 -15.41 15.48 -7.00
N ASN A 109 -16.36 15.47 -6.07
CA ASN A 109 -17.41 16.49 -5.95
C ASN A 109 -17.14 17.54 -4.84
N SER A 110 -15.95 17.52 -4.25
CA SER A 110 -15.54 18.38 -3.12
C SER A 110 -14.30 19.18 -3.47
#